data_AF-R9HNH9-F1
#
_entry.id   AF-R9HNH9-F1
#
_cell.length_a   1.000
_cell.length_b   1.000
_cell.length_c   1.000
_cell.angle_alpha   90.00
_cell.angle_beta   90.00
_cell.angle_gamma   90.00
#
_symmetry.space_group_name_H-M   'P 1'
#
loop_
_entity.id
_entity.type
_entity.pdbx_description
1 polymer ?
#
loop_
_entity_poly.entity_id
_entity_poly.type
_entity_poly.pdbx_seq_one_letter_code
_entity_poly.pdbx_strand_id
1 'polypeptide(L)'
;MKHIKAVAGYILILSLCLVCAHPAHAETRRIALIHSFEPGYPPAAKALELLQKEFSLLGLDCDVREYYLDCDRYMEEAENLRMAGFVDDLSAWGAELIAVLDDQAAYALMACRHPLAHEIPVVFSGVNYPNISLLLQYPNITGYADTPDYLRTIRMIESIMGKSRICLMNGQVFLDRKIWHALNEQCRGCS
;
A
#
# COMPACT_ATOMS: atom_id res chain seq x y z
N MET A 1 -1.51 60.34 19.22
CA MET A 1 -2.15 59.18 19.90
C MET A 1 -2.70 58.10 18.96
N LYS A 2 -3.24 58.41 17.76
CA LYS A 2 -3.72 57.38 16.81
C LYS A 2 -2.60 56.48 16.23
N HIS A 3 -1.44 57.05 15.91
CA HIS A 3 -0.32 56.28 15.34
C HIS A 3 0.32 55.28 16.31
N ILE A 4 0.36 55.58 17.62
CA ILE A 4 0.92 54.68 18.63
C ILE A 4 0.06 53.40 18.79
N LYS A 5 -1.27 53.54 18.69
CA LYS A 5 -2.20 52.39 18.73
C LYS A 5 -2.06 51.50 17.50
N ALA A 6 -1.78 52.07 16.32
CA ALA A 6 -1.57 51.31 15.09
C ALA A 6 -0.26 50.52 15.11
N VAL A 7 0.82 51.10 15.64
CA VAL A 7 2.12 50.43 15.79
C VAL A 7 2.05 49.30 16.81
N ALA A 8 1.38 49.52 17.95
CA ALA A 8 1.15 48.47 18.95
C ALA A 8 0.32 47.30 18.39
N GLY A 9 -0.68 47.59 17.55
CA GLY A 9 -1.46 46.57 16.85
C GLY A 9 -0.63 45.75 15.86
N TYR A 10 0.26 46.40 15.10
CA TYR A 10 1.17 45.71 14.19
C TYR A 10 2.16 44.80 14.92
N ILE A 11 2.72 45.25 16.06
CA ILE A 11 3.63 44.45 16.89
C ILE A 11 2.90 43.24 17.49
N LEU A 12 1.64 43.42 17.94
CA LEU A 12 0.84 42.31 18.47
C LEU A 12 0.54 41.26 17.37
N ILE A 13 0.17 41.70 16.16
CA ILE A 13 -0.06 40.81 15.02
C ILE A 13 1.23 40.09 14.61
N LEU A 14 2.37 40.79 14.55
CA LEU A 14 3.67 40.17 14.26
C LEU A 14 4.04 39.13 15.33
N SER A 15 3.81 39.44 16.61
CA SER A 15 4.08 38.51 17.71
C SER A 15 3.18 37.27 17.66
N LEU A 16 1.93 37.42 17.23
CA LEU A 16 0.99 36.31 17.04
C LEU A 16 1.42 35.42 15.86
N CYS A 17 1.94 36.02 14.78
CA CYS A 17 2.50 35.27 13.65
C CYS A 17 3.80 34.53 14.00
N LEU A 18 4.63 35.06 14.90
CA LEU A 18 5.83 34.36 15.39
C LEU A 18 5.51 33.19 16.33
N VAL A 19 4.40 33.23 17.07
CA VAL A 19 3.91 32.08 17.86
C VAL A 19 3.31 30.99 16.95
N CYS A 20 2.88 31.32 15.73
CA CYS A 20 2.46 30.32 14.74
C CYS A 20 3.64 29.68 13.98
N ALA A 21 4.86 30.21 14.10
CA ALA A 21 6.08 29.52 13.71
C ALA A 21 6.54 28.61 14.85
N HIS A 22 5.67 27.70 15.29
CA HIS A 22 6.18 26.50 15.94
C HIS A 22 7.13 25.85 14.92
N PRO A 23 8.34 25.42 15.31
CA PRO A 23 9.00 24.41 14.49
C PRO A 23 7.95 23.32 14.33
N ALA A 24 7.68 22.88 13.10
CA ALA A 24 6.99 21.62 12.92
C ALA A 24 7.78 20.63 13.79
N HIS A 25 7.24 20.29 14.96
CA HIS A 25 7.70 19.13 15.68
C HIS A 25 7.61 18.05 14.62
N ALA A 26 8.72 17.37 14.33
CA ALA A 26 8.67 16.18 13.51
C ALA A 26 7.87 15.18 14.33
N GLU A 27 6.53 15.28 14.26
CA GLU A 27 5.63 14.33 14.86
C GLU A 27 5.86 13.04 14.10
N THR A 28 6.38 12.04 14.82
CA THR A 28 6.61 10.71 14.30
C THR A 28 5.31 10.19 13.69
N ARG A 29 5.32 9.97 12.37
CA ARG A 29 4.15 9.52 11.62
C ARG A 29 3.95 8.03 11.79
N ARG A 30 2.75 7.61 12.16
CA ARG A 30 2.45 6.18 12.38
C ARG A 30 1.91 5.52 11.14
N ILE A 31 2.61 4.51 10.63
CA ILE A 31 2.25 3.81 9.41
C ILE A 31 2.04 2.33 9.72
N ALA A 32 0.86 1.81 9.42
CA ALA A 32 0.57 0.39 9.46
C ALA A 32 0.97 -0.24 8.12
N LEU A 33 1.87 -1.23 8.13
CA LEU A 33 2.31 -1.96 6.95
C LEU A 33 1.71 -3.37 6.97
N ILE A 34 0.80 -3.66 6.05
CA ILE A 34 0.07 -4.93 5.98
C ILE A 34 0.62 -5.77 4.84
N HIS A 35 0.97 -7.01 5.16
CA HIS A 35 1.51 -8.01 4.24
C HIS A 35 0.53 -9.17 4.05
N SER A 36 0.50 -9.73 2.83
CA SER A 36 -0.23 -10.98 2.53
C SER A 36 0.44 -12.21 3.15
N PHE A 37 1.75 -12.23 3.21
CA PHE A 37 2.56 -13.39 3.62
C PHE A 37 2.75 -13.49 5.14
N GLU A 38 3.40 -14.58 5.54
CA GLU A 38 3.78 -14.90 6.91
C GLU A 38 4.99 -14.09 7.42
N PRO A 39 5.15 -13.95 8.76
CA PRO A 39 6.34 -13.34 9.34
C PRO A 39 7.62 -14.05 8.91
N GLY A 40 8.62 -13.27 8.49
CA GLY A 40 9.92 -13.81 8.05
C GLY A 40 9.99 -14.17 6.56
N TYR A 41 8.93 -13.94 5.79
CA TYR A 41 8.98 -14.06 4.33
C TYR A 41 10.07 -13.13 3.75
N PRO A 42 11.06 -13.62 2.98
CA PRO A 42 12.28 -12.84 2.68
C PRO A 42 12.03 -11.48 1.99
N PRO A 43 11.08 -11.34 1.04
CA PRO A 43 10.70 -10.04 0.50
C PRO A 43 10.18 -9.01 1.51
N ALA A 44 9.60 -9.44 2.64
CA ALA A 44 9.03 -8.56 3.66
C ALA A 44 10.05 -7.60 4.25
N ALA A 45 11.15 -8.17 4.76
CA ALA A 45 12.21 -7.41 5.38
C ALA A 45 12.82 -6.40 4.41
N LYS A 46 12.91 -6.76 3.13
CA LYS A 46 13.41 -5.85 2.10
C LYS A 46 12.45 -4.70 1.81
N ALA A 47 11.14 -4.96 1.81
CA ALA A 47 10.13 -3.93 1.63
C ALA A 47 10.20 -2.89 2.77
N LEU A 48 10.27 -3.35 4.02
CA LEU A 48 10.41 -2.44 5.17
C LEU A 48 11.71 -1.63 5.12
N GLU A 49 12.85 -2.28 4.82
CA GLU A 49 14.15 -1.61 4.70
C GLU A 49 14.12 -0.50 3.65
N LEU A 50 13.57 -0.78 2.46
CA LEU A 50 13.46 0.20 1.39
C LEU A 50 12.52 1.34 1.77
N LEU A 51 11.37 1.03 2.38
CA LEU A 51 10.40 2.03 2.79
C LEU A 51 10.99 3.00 3.85
N GLN A 52 11.64 2.45 4.87
CA GLN A 52 12.33 3.24 5.91
C GLN A 52 13.46 4.09 5.34
N LYS A 53 14.22 3.56 4.37
CA LYS A 53 15.25 4.32 3.67
C LYS A 53 14.65 5.51 2.92
N GLU A 54 13.56 5.32 2.19
CA GLU A 54 12.90 6.42 1.46
C GLU A 54 12.32 7.46 2.41
N PHE A 55 11.70 7.07 3.53
CA PHE A 55 11.28 8.03 4.56
C PHE A 55 12.45 8.85 5.11
N SER A 56 13.57 8.19 5.41
CA SER A 56 14.78 8.87 5.86
C SER A 56 15.31 9.86 4.82
N LEU A 57 15.34 9.49 3.55
CA LEU A 57 15.77 10.37 2.45
C LEU A 57 14.85 11.60 2.29
N LEU A 58 13.55 11.45 2.59
CA LEU A 58 12.58 12.53 2.58
C LEU A 58 12.56 13.36 3.87
N GLY A 59 13.37 13.00 4.88
CA GLY A 59 13.39 13.66 6.19
C GLY A 59 12.12 13.42 7.01
N LEU A 60 11.39 12.33 6.73
CA LEU A 60 10.20 11.93 7.47
C LEU A 60 10.59 11.02 8.63
N ASP A 61 10.13 11.37 9.83
CA ASP A 61 10.19 10.49 10.99
C ASP A 61 8.93 9.61 10.98
N CYS A 62 9.10 8.31 10.83
CA CYS A 62 7.99 7.35 10.71
C CYS A 62 8.20 6.16 11.66
N ASP A 63 7.19 5.88 12.47
CA ASP A 63 7.05 4.64 13.24
C ASP A 63 6.21 3.68 12.39
N VAL A 64 6.79 2.54 12.00
CA VAL A 64 6.14 1.57 11.13
C VAL A 64 5.85 0.30 11.91
N ARG A 65 4.59 -0.13 11.90
CA ARG A 65 4.15 -1.39 12.52
C ARG A 65 3.69 -2.36 11.45
N GLU A 66 4.26 -3.56 11.46
CA GLU A 66 3.96 -4.60 10.47
C GLU A 66 2.84 -5.55 10.93
N TYR A 67 2.00 -5.96 9.98
CA TYR A 67 0.92 -6.92 10.15
C TYR A 67 1.00 -7.98 9.05
N TYR A 68 0.85 -9.25 9.41
CA TYR A 68 1.09 -10.39 8.51
C TYR A 68 -0.17 -11.28 8.42
N LEU A 69 -0.81 -11.31 7.26
CA LEU A 69 -2.09 -12.00 7.09
C LEU A 69 -1.93 -13.52 7.01
N ASP A 70 -0.82 -14.00 6.43
CA ASP A 70 -0.51 -15.42 6.20
C ASP A 70 -1.57 -16.08 5.29
N CYS A 71 -1.78 -15.47 4.11
CA CYS A 71 -2.82 -15.86 3.14
C CYS A 71 -2.65 -17.26 2.57
N ASP A 72 -1.44 -17.82 2.57
CA ASP A 72 -1.21 -19.21 2.12
C ASP A 72 -1.76 -20.24 3.12
N ARG A 73 -1.91 -19.84 4.39
CA ARG A 73 -2.45 -20.69 5.44
C ARG A 73 -3.95 -20.55 5.63
N TYR A 74 -4.48 -19.35 5.46
CA TYR A 74 -5.87 -19.03 5.76
C TYR A 74 -6.73 -18.93 4.49
N MET A 75 -8.02 -19.10 4.66
CA MET A 75 -9.00 -18.88 3.59
C MET A 75 -9.72 -17.55 3.83
N GLU A 76 -10.36 -17.02 2.78
CA GLU A 76 -10.98 -15.68 2.74
C GLU A 76 -11.74 -15.27 4.02
N GLU A 77 -12.59 -16.13 4.57
CA GLU A 77 -13.35 -15.80 5.79
C GLU A 77 -12.44 -15.55 7.00
N ALA A 78 -11.42 -16.39 7.18
CA ALA A 78 -10.45 -16.24 8.27
C ALA A 78 -9.49 -15.06 8.02
N GLU A 79 -9.10 -14.82 6.76
CA GLU A 79 -8.33 -13.64 6.36
C GLU A 79 -9.08 -12.35 6.68
N ASN A 80 -10.36 -12.26 6.31
CA ASN A 80 -11.20 -11.08 6.57
C ASN A 80 -11.39 -10.83 8.07
N LEU A 81 -11.56 -11.88 8.88
CA LEU A 81 -11.67 -11.75 10.33
C LEU A 81 -10.35 -11.28 10.96
N ARG A 82 -9.21 -11.84 10.53
CA ARG A 82 -7.87 -11.39 10.97
C ARG A 82 -7.63 -9.94 10.60
N MET A 83 -7.99 -9.57 9.37
CA MET A 83 -7.85 -8.20 8.86
C MET A 83 -8.68 -7.21 9.67
N ALA A 84 -9.92 -7.53 10.03
CA ALA A 84 -10.73 -6.69 10.91
C ALA A 84 -10.02 -6.44 12.26
N GLY A 85 -9.45 -7.49 12.87
CA GLY A 85 -8.66 -7.36 14.09
C GLY A 85 -7.37 -6.54 13.92
N PHE A 86 -6.73 -6.57 12.74
CA PHE A 86 -5.62 -5.67 12.44
C PHE A 86 -6.07 -4.22 12.36
N VAL A 87 -7.22 -3.95 11.73
CA VAL A 87 -7.79 -2.60 11.64
C VAL A 87 -8.14 -2.04 13.02
N ASP A 88 -8.65 -2.87 13.93
CA ASP A 88 -8.87 -2.50 15.33
C ASP A 88 -7.55 -2.09 16.03
N ASP A 89 -6.50 -2.92 15.93
CA ASP A 89 -5.21 -2.65 16.57
C ASP A 89 -4.51 -1.42 16.01
N LEU A 90 -4.43 -1.29 14.68
CA LEU A 90 -3.77 -0.14 14.04
C LEU A 90 -4.51 1.15 14.34
N SER A 91 -5.84 1.11 14.45
CA SER A 91 -6.62 2.29 14.81
C SER A 91 -6.40 2.67 16.27
N ALA A 92 -6.38 1.70 17.19
CA ALA A 92 -6.11 1.95 18.60
C ALA A 92 -4.69 2.52 18.82
N TRP A 93 -3.73 2.09 18.00
CA TRP A 93 -2.39 2.64 17.97
C TRP A 93 -2.32 4.06 17.33
N GLY A 94 -3.35 4.47 16.60
CA GLY A 94 -3.41 5.77 15.94
C GLY A 94 -2.60 5.82 14.66
N ALA A 95 -2.66 4.76 13.84
CA ALA A 95 -2.10 4.79 12.49
C ALA A 95 -2.72 5.92 11.65
N GLU A 96 -1.86 6.69 10.99
CA GLU A 96 -2.26 7.79 10.10
C GLU A 96 -2.35 7.35 8.63
N LEU A 97 -1.75 6.21 8.30
CA LEU A 97 -1.69 5.63 6.96
C LEU A 97 -1.65 4.10 7.06
N ILE A 98 -2.39 3.42 6.18
CA ILE A 98 -2.25 2.00 5.94
C ILE A 98 -1.53 1.79 4.60
N ALA A 99 -0.31 1.26 4.63
CA ALA A 99 0.36 0.71 3.48
C ALA A 99 0.00 -0.78 3.38
N VAL A 100 -0.58 -1.22 2.25
CA VAL A 100 -0.97 -2.61 2.04
C VAL A 100 -0.24 -3.19 0.83
N LEU A 101 0.39 -4.35 1.01
CA LEU A 101 1.20 -5.01 0.00
C LEU A 101 0.54 -6.28 -0.48
N ASP A 102 0.53 -6.48 -1.81
CA ASP A 102 0.05 -7.67 -2.52
C ASP A 102 -1.49 -7.79 -2.66
N ASP A 103 -1.91 -8.51 -3.69
CA ASP A 103 -3.29 -8.68 -4.15
C ASP A 103 -4.24 -9.14 -3.04
N GLN A 104 -3.84 -10.18 -2.28
CA GLN A 104 -4.70 -10.76 -1.25
C GLN A 104 -4.88 -9.86 -0.04
N ALA A 105 -3.83 -9.18 0.43
CA ALA A 105 -3.95 -8.26 1.56
C ALA A 105 -4.76 -7.02 1.18
N ALA A 106 -4.54 -6.47 -0.02
CA ALA A 106 -5.33 -5.36 -0.55
C ALA A 106 -6.80 -5.74 -0.68
N TYR A 107 -7.10 -6.94 -1.19
CA TYR A 107 -8.46 -7.45 -1.25
C TYR A 107 -9.07 -7.61 0.16
N ALA A 108 -8.38 -8.29 1.08
CA ALA A 108 -8.88 -8.57 2.43
C ALA A 108 -9.16 -7.29 3.23
N LEU A 109 -8.32 -6.26 3.11
CA LEU A 109 -8.53 -4.95 3.75
C LEU A 109 -9.85 -4.30 3.32
N MET A 110 -10.22 -4.44 2.04
CA MET A 110 -11.48 -3.91 1.52
C MET A 110 -12.66 -4.87 1.74
N ALA A 111 -12.41 -6.19 1.72
CA ALA A 111 -13.43 -7.21 1.84
C ALA A 111 -13.91 -7.41 3.29
N CYS A 112 -13.09 -7.08 4.29
CA CYS A 112 -13.46 -7.15 5.70
C CYS A 112 -14.57 -6.14 6.08
N ARG A 113 -14.80 -5.11 5.26
CA ARG A 113 -15.83 -4.06 5.44
C ARG A 113 -15.76 -3.38 6.81
N HIS A 114 -14.57 -3.32 7.41
CA HIS A 114 -14.38 -2.63 8.67
C HIS A 114 -14.59 -1.11 8.48
N PRO A 115 -15.43 -0.42 9.28
CA PRO A 115 -15.75 0.99 9.06
C PRO A 115 -14.51 1.89 8.96
N LEU A 116 -13.52 1.66 9.83
CA LEU A 116 -12.28 2.44 9.87
C LEU A 116 -11.38 2.23 8.64
N ALA A 117 -11.57 1.16 7.87
CA ALA A 117 -10.88 0.97 6.60
C ALA A 117 -11.33 2.00 5.54
N HIS A 118 -12.51 2.63 5.71
CA HIS A 118 -12.97 3.75 4.90
C HIS A 118 -12.47 5.12 5.38
N GLU A 119 -11.86 5.19 6.56
CA GLU A 119 -11.46 6.45 7.19
C GLU A 119 -9.96 6.70 7.09
N ILE A 120 -9.14 5.69 7.40
CA ILE A 120 -7.68 5.84 7.41
C ILE A 120 -7.16 5.79 5.96
N PRO A 121 -6.36 6.75 5.48
CA PRO A 121 -5.81 6.72 4.14
C PRO A 121 -5.08 5.41 3.83
N VAL A 122 -5.32 4.84 2.65
CA VAL A 122 -4.72 3.57 2.20
C VAL A 122 -3.88 3.77 0.96
N VAL A 123 -2.65 3.26 0.96
CA VAL A 123 -1.79 3.17 -0.21
C VAL A 123 -1.46 1.71 -0.49
N PHE A 124 -1.82 1.21 -1.68
CA PHE A 124 -1.48 -0.16 -2.10
C PHE A 124 -0.29 -0.20 -3.07
N SER A 125 0.47 -1.30 -3.00
CA SER A 125 1.62 -1.59 -3.85
C SER A 125 1.82 -3.11 -3.99
N GLY A 126 2.49 -3.57 -5.04
CA GLY A 126 2.70 -5.00 -5.28
C GLY A 126 1.42 -5.75 -5.68
N VAL A 127 0.37 -5.01 -6.04
CA VAL A 127 -0.93 -5.56 -6.44
C VAL A 127 -0.96 -5.73 -7.96
N ASN A 128 -0.97 -6.96 -8.45
CA ASN A 128 -0.91 -7.26 -9.88
C ASN A 128 -2.27 -7.12 -10.56
N TYR A 129 -3.35 -7.50 -9.88
CA TYR A 129 -4.71 -7.63 -10.41
C TYR A 129 -5.73 -7.03 -9.43
N PRO A 130 -5.69 -5.70 -9.20
CA PRO A 130 -6.57 -5.05 -8.25
C PRO A 130 -8.04 -5.28 -8.59
N ASN A 131 -8.86 -5.59 -7.58
CA ASN A 131 -10.32 -5.63 -7.73
C ASN A 131 -10.87 -4.19 -7.84
N ILE A 132 -10.80 -3.61 -9.04
CA ILE A 132 -11.17 -2.20 -9.28
C ILE A 132 -12.58 -1.88 -8.78
N SER A 133 -13.56 -2.76 -9.00
CA SER A 133 -14.94 -2.56 -8.55
C SER A 133 -15.06 -2.49 -7.02
N LEU A 134 -14.18 -3.19 -6.30
CA LEU A 134 -14.10 -3.12 -4.84
C LEU A 134 -13.36 -1.86 -4.39
N LEU A 135 -12.21 -1.55 -4.99
CA LEU A 135 -11.41 -0.36 -4.66
C LEU A 135 -12.22 0.94 -4.84
N LEU A 136 -13.04 1.03 -5.90
CA LEU A 136 -13.90 2.20 -6.16
C LEU A 136 -14.94 2.48 -5.06
N GLN A 137 -15.17 1.54 -4.14
CA GLN A 137 -16.06 1.74 -2.99
C GLN A 137 -15.36 2.48 -1.82
N TYR A 138 -14.04 2.65 -1.88
CA TYR A 138 -13.23 3.26 -0.84
C TYR A 138 -12.64 4.58 -1.37
N PRO A 139 -13.12 5.76 -0.94
CA PRO A 139 -12.64 7.04 -1.48
C PRO A 139 -11.23 7.43 -0.97
N ASN A 140 -10.75 6.76 0.06
CA ASN A 140 -9.50 6.99 0.79
C ASN A 140 -8.34 6.09 0.32
N ILE A 141 -8.50 5.35 -0.78
CA ILE A 141 -7.47 4.45 -1.31
C ILE A 141 -6.79 5.00 -2.57
N THR A 142 -5.48 4.82 -2.63
CA THR A 142 -4.67 5.06 -3.84
C THR A 142 -3.56 4.02 -3.92
N GLY A 143 -2.80 3.99 -5.01
CA GLY A 143 -1.72 3.03 -5.21
C GLY A 143 -1.39 2.87 -6.68
N TYR A 144 -0.61 1.84 -6.98
CA TYR A 144 -0.27 1.48 -8.36
C TYR A 144 -0.38 -0.04 -8.54
N ALA A 145 -0.82 -0.44 -9.73
CA ALA A 145 -0.96 -1.83 -10.11
C ALA A 145 0.29 -2.30 -10.86
N ASP A 146 0.77 -3.49 -10.51
CA ASP A 146 2.03 -4.07 -10.99
C ASP A 146 1.81 -5.26 -11.94
N THR A 147 0.79 -5.19 -12.81
CA THR A 147 0.47 -6.29 -13.73
C THR A 147 1.70 -6.71 -14.57
N PRO A 148 2.14 -7.98 -14.52
CA PRO A 148 3.32 -8.41 -15.26
C PRO A 148 3.17 -8.33 -16.79
N ASP A 149 4.27 -8.00 -17.47
CA ASP A 149 4.39 -8.04 -18.94
C ASP A 149 4.87 -9.43 -19.39
N TYR A 150 3.92 -10.35 -19.55
CA TYR A 150 4.16 -11.72 -19.99
C TYR A 150 4.67 -11.77 -21.41
N LEU A 151 4.17 -10.94 -22.32
CA LEU A 151 4.60 -10.95 -23.73
C LEU A 151 6.08 -10.56 -23.86
N ARG A 152 6.51 -9.51 -23.15
CA ARG A 152 7.92 -9.12 -23.13
C ARG A 152 8.79 -10.20 -22.50
N THR A 153 8.31 -10.86 -21.46
CA THR A 153 8.99 -12.00 -20.83
C THR A 153 9.18 -13.14 -21.83
N ILE A 154 8.14 -13.51 -22.57
CA ILE A 154 8.19 -14.55 -23.62
C ILE A 154 9.19 -14.16 -24.73
N ARG A 155 9.13 -12.93 -25.22
CA ARG A 155 10.07 -12.43 -26.23
C ARG A 155 11.52 -12.45 -25.76
N MET A 156 11.75 -12.14 -24.49
CA MET A 156 13.08 -12.25 -23.88
C MET A 156 13.57 -13.70 -23.88
N ILE A 157 12.72 -14.65 -23.47
CA ILE A 157 13.05 -16.09 -23.53
C ILE A 157 13.41 -16.50 -24.96
N GLU A 158 12.60 -16.13 -25.95
CA GLU A 158 12.86 -16.46 -27.36
C GLU A 158 14.13 -15.81 -27.91
N SER A 159 14.49 -14.61 -27.43
CA SER A 159 15.73 -13.93 -27.83
C SER A 159 16.99 -14.66 -27.33
N ILE A 160 16.89 -15.34 -26.18
CA ILE A 160 18.00 -16.06 -25.55
C ILE A 160 18.09 -17.49 -26.09
N MET A 161 16.95 -18.17 -26.23
CA MET A 161 16.88 -19.61 -26.50
C MET A 161 16.52 -19.95 -27.96
N GLY A 162 16.12 -18.95 -28.76
CA GLY A 162 15.40 -19.16 -30.00
C GLY A 162 13.93 -19.54 -29.76
N LYS A 163 13.15 -19.72 -30.85
CA LYS A 163 11.75 -20.15 -30.76
C LYS A 163 11.64 -21.42 -29.92
N SER A 164 10.90 -21.35 -28.82
CA SER A 164 10.88 -22.37 -27.77
C SER A 164 9.46 -22.72 -27.35
N ARG A 165 9.26 -23.94 -26.84
CA ARG A 165 8.03 -24.30 -26.11
C ARG A 165 8.20 -23.88 -24.66
N ILE A 166 7.40 -22.92 -24.21
CA ILE A 166 7.41 -22.43 -22.83
C ILE A 166 6.37 -23.21 -22.03
N CYS A 167 6.81 -23.91 -20.97
CA CYS A 167 5.93 -24.61 -20.05
C CYS A 167 5.58 -23.69 -18.88
N LEU A 168 4.29 -23.53 -18.59
CA LEU A 168 3.78 -22.71 -17.50
C LEU A 168 3.12 -23.63 -16.47
N MET A 169 3.55 -23.54 -15.22
CA MET A 169 2.88 -24.19 -14.10
C MET A 169 1.87 -23.18 -13.53
N ASN A 170 0.59 -23.56 -13.51
CA ASN A 170 -0.47 -22.70 -13.00
C ASN A 170 -1.41 -23.51 -12.11
N GLY A 171 -1.85 -22.93 -10.99
CA GLY A 171 -2.86 -23.52 -10.14
C GLY A 171 -4.28 -23.26 -10.65
N GLN A 172 -5.25 -23.33 -9.75
CA GLN A 172 -6.68 -23.12 -10.04
C GLN A 172 -7.33 -22.07 -9.13
N VAL A 173 -6.56 -21.39 -8.27
CA VAL A 173 -7.10 -20.35 -7.38
C VAL A 173 -7.46 -19.09 -8.17
N PHE A 174 -8.12 -18.13 -7.54
CA PHE A 174 -8.61 -16.93 -8.23
C PHE A 174 -7.48 -16.17 -8.95
N LEU A 175 -6.35 -15.97 -8.27
CA LEU A 175 -5.21 -15.24 -8.82
C LEU A 175 -4.58 -15.96 -10.02
N ASP A 176 -4.44 -17.29 -9.96
CA ASP A 176 -3.97 -18.13 -11.07
C ASP A 176 -4.81 -17.95 -12.34
N ARG A 177 -6.14 -17.81 -12.18
CA ARG A 177 -7.05 -17.58 -13.31
C ARG A 177 -6.88 -16.19 -13.90
N LYS A 178 -6.61 -15.17 -13.06
CA LYS A 178 -6.32 -13.80 -13.51
C LYS A 178 -5.00 -13.74 -14.26
N ILE A 179 -3.95 -14.38 -13.75
CA ILE A 179 -2.65 -14.55 -14.40
C ILE A 179 -2.83 -15.21 -15.76
N TRP A 180 -3.54 -16.35 -15.82
CA TRP A 180 -3.78 -17.07 -17.07
C TRP A 180 -4.55 -16.23 -18.09
N HIS A 181 -5.57 -15.50 -17.65
CA HIS A 181 -6.33 -14.61 -18.52
C HIS A 181 -5.44 -13.50 -19.09
N ALA A 182 -4.69 -12.80 -18.24
CA ALA A 182 -3.80 -11.72 -18.65
C ALA A 182 -2.72 -12.20 -19.61
N LEU A 183 -2.11 -13.36 -19.35
CA LEU A 183 -1.14 -13.98 -20.25
C LEU A 183 -1.74 -14.26 -21.63
N ASN A 184 -2.93 -14.88 -21.68
CA ASN A 184 -3.59 -15.17 -22.95
C ASN A 184 -3.97 -13.90 -23.70
N GLU A 185 -4.46 -12.87 -23.00
CA GLU A 185 -4.80 -11.58 -23.62
C GLU A 185 -3.58 -10.88 -24.22
N GLN A 186 -2.48 -10.80 -23.47
CA GLN A 186 -1.24 -10.20 -23.96
C GLN A 186 -0.66 -10.97 -25.16
N CYS A 187 -0.87 -12.28 -25.21
CA CYS A 187 -0.39 -13.13 -26.31
C CYS A 187 -1.40 -13.27 -27.47
N ARG A 188 -2.57 -12.59 -27.43
CA ARG A 188 -3.53 -12.66 -28.54
C ARG A 188 -2.86 -12.17 -29.84
N GLY A 189 -2.83 -13.02 -30.86
CA GLY A 189 -2.22 -12.71 -32.15
C GLY A 189 -0.71 -12.98 -32.25
N CYS A 190 -0.10 -13.55 -31.21
CA CYS A 190 1.25 -14.12 -31.32
C CYS A 190 1.15 -15.51 -31.96
N SER A 191 1.34 -15.58 -33.28
CA SER A 191 1.44 -16.81 -34.08
C SER A 191 2.70 -16.77 -34.94
#